data_AF-A0A1I2H983-F1
#
_entry.id   AF-A0A1I2H983-F1
#
_cell.length_a   1.000
_cell.length_b   1.000
_cell.length_c   1.000
_cell.angle_alpha   90.00
_cell.angle_beta   90.00
_cell.angle_gamma   90.00
#
_symmetry.space_group_name_H-M   'P 1'
#
loop_
_entity.id
_entity.type
_entity.pdbx_description
1 polymer ?
#
loop_
_entity_poly.entity_id
_entity_poly.type
_entity_poly.pdbx_seq_one_letter_code
_entity_poly.pdbx_strand_id
1 'polypeptide(L)'
;MTISDSELEAGLRSLRTRADGIAPPPADLAQRTRERHRTQRRARASWAAGGFAALLVLVGVPVVSAVALGGGTTGIAATSTAAPPDQVSSLAALPTRGSLAGDADWLDAAREFSWEYAATESDPLSGSSAPVSGPPLDTRVVAFAGDVPGARVALVLGLTGRPLAAWFVGPVGAAPDQMVLAAPPGETTWRHPLALMDAPDPASDSATLVVVAWPGDEVELLTGRAVSADGETAERRIPVPTTDGAGAISTPGPPGWHPETQLWVQQAAGSYNPQLTVTDRALARERPLPDVADPRGLRGSVRDQDVRAAVEALAGYYGVPAADLTPTLLAGAPVSGGSRSTVVLVGVTFPSGATTAAQVIVWGDDDAPSGLASQVALTAVGPAGTDLLDRVFVVPSSVPGAILLTVSGPADAVLAEAYSPDGTLIMRLPLTEGAGTAAAAANPGDATVRFFDRAGSLVAESALTEPVNG
;
A
#
# COMPACT_ATOMS: atom_id res chain seq x y z
N MET A 1 15.49 -8.17 29.90
CA MET A 1 14.60 -8.36 31.07
C MET A 1 14.28 -9.85 31.13
N THR A 2 14.79 -10.59 32.10
CA THR A 2 14.54 -12.04 32.22
C THR A 2 13.24 -12.25 32.97
N ILE A 3 12.20 -12.73 32.29
CA ILE A 3 10.92 -13.12 32.91
C ILE A 3 11.24 -14.20 33.93
N SER A 4 10.77 -14.00 35.17
CA SER A 4 10.98 -14.96 36.23
C SER A 4 10.13 -16.22 35.99
N ASP A 5 10.62 -17.39 36.40
CA ASP A 5 9.84 -18.64 36.32
C ASP A 5 8.45 -18.52 37.00
N SER A 6 8.34 -17.67 38.03
CA SER A 6 7.07 -17.35 38.69
C SER A 6 6.08 -16.59 37.80
N GLU A 7 6.56 -15.68 36.96
CA GLU A 7 5.71 -14.94 36.02
C GLU A 7 5.27 -15.83 34.85
N LEU A 8 6.15 -16.71 34.37
CA LEU A 8 5.81 -17.71 33.36
C LEU A 8 4.73 -18.66 33.89
N GLU A 9 4.89 -19.16 35.12
CA GLU A 9 3.93 -20.08 35.72
C GLU A 9 2.58 -19.40 36.02
N ALA A 10 2.60 -18.13 36.45
CA ALA A 10 1.38 -17.33 36.60
C ALA A 10 0.67 -17.08 35.27
N GLY A 11 1.43 -16.80 34.21
CA GLY A 11 0.92 -16.64 32.84
C GLY A 11 0.27 -17.91 32.31
N LEU A 12 0.91 -19.08 32.51
CA LEU A 12 0.38 -20.38 32.08
C LEU A 12 -0.89 -20.77 32.85
N ARG A 13 -0.96 -20.49 34.16
CA ARG A 13 -2.19 -20.70 34.93
C ARG A 13 -3.32 -19.79 34.43
N SER A 14 -3.03 -18.50 34.18
CA SER A 14 -3.99 -17.54 33.62
C SER A 14 -4.52 -17.96 32.25
N LEU A 15 -3.65 -18.46 31.37
CA LEU A 15 -4.03 -18.99 30.06
C LEU A 15 -4.93 -20.22 30.19
N ARG A 16 -4.61 -21.13 31.11
CA ARG A 16 -5.44 -22.32 31.36
C ARG A 16 -6.82 -21.96 31.87
N THR A 17 -6.92 -21.03 32.84
CA THR A 17 -8.22 -20.55 33.35
C THR A 17 -9.05 -19.87 32.26
N ARG A 18 -8.42 -19.12 31.34
CA ARG A 18 -9.12 -18.56 30.19
C ARG A 18 -9.55 -19.62 29.18
N ALA A 19 -8.71 -20.62 28.90
CA ALA A 19 -9.04 -21.71 28.01
C ALA A 19 -10.21 -22.56 28.52
N ASP A 20 -10.27 -22.81 29.84
CA ASP A 20 -11.36 -23.55 30.48
C ASP A 20 -12.70 -22.78 30.48
N GLY A 21 -12.66 -21.45 30.29
CA GLY A 21 -13.84 -20.58 30.18
C GLY A 21 -14.37 -20.42 28.76
N ILE A 22 -13.64 -20.89 27.74
CA ILE A 22 -14.10 -20.85 26.35
C ILE A 22 -15.01 -22.04 26.13
N ALA A 23 -16.30 -21.76 25.86
CA ALA A 23 -17.25 -22.80 25.50
C ALA A 23 -16.70 -23.63 24.32
N PRO A 24 -16.82 -24.97 24.35
CA PRO A 24 -16.34 -25.81 23.26
C PRO A 24 -16.93 -25.32 21.94
N PRO A 25 -16.14 -25.30 20.85
CA PRO A 25 -16.62 -24.83 19.58
C PRO A 25 -17.88 -25.63 19.19
N PRO A 26 -18.87 -24.99 18.56
CA PRO A 26 -20.06 -25.67 18.08
C PRO A 26 -19.65 -26.90 17.26
N ALA A 27 -20.30 -28.04 17.49
CA ALA A 27 -19.97 -29.31 16.82
C ALA A 27 -20.04 -29.20 15.27
N ASP A 28 -20.72 -28.19 14.75
CA ASP A 28 -20.89 -27.89 13.34
C ASP A 28 -19.94 -26.80 12.80
N LEU A 29 -19.01 -26.25 13.59
CA LEU A 29 -18.07 -25.21 13.14
C LEU A 29 -17.29 -25.66 11.90
N ALA A 30 -16.73 -26.88 11.94
CA ALA A 30 -16.01 -27.45 10.80
C ALA A 30 -16.91 -27.62 9.57
N GLN A 31 -18.20 -27.90 9.76
CA GLN A 31 -19.17 -28.01 8.68
C GLN A 31 -19.53 -26.64 8.10
N ARG A 32 -19.82 -25.64 8.94
CA ARG A 32 -20.08 -24.26 8.50
C ARG A 32 -18.90 -23.65 7.75
N THR A 33 -17.67 -23.90 8.20
CA THR A 33 -16.46 -23.45 7.50
C THR A 33 -16.33 -24.12 6.12
N ARG A 34 -16.60 -25.43 6.02
CA ARG A 34 -16.61 -26.16 4.74
C ARG A 34 -17.73 -25.68 3.81
N GLU A 35 -18.92 -25.43 4.33
CA GLU A 35 -20.05 -24.90 3.56
C GLU A 35 -19.76 -23.50 3.04
N ARG A 36 -19.25 -22.59 3.89
CA ARG A 36 -18.84 -21.24 3.49
C ARG A 36 -17.75 -21.27 2.41
N HIS A 37 -16.76 -22.14 2.56
CA HIS A 37 -15.69 -22.29 1.57
C HIS A 37 -16.21 -22.85 0.23
N ARG A 38 -17.18 -23.79 0.25
CA ARG A 38 -17.83 -24.29 -0.97
C ARG A 38 -18.66 -23.20 -1.66
N THR A 39 -19.40 -22.39 -0.90
CA THR A 39 -20.19 -21.28 -1.43
C THR A 39 -19.31 -20.20 -2.05
N GLN A 40 -18.20 -19.82 -1.38
CA GLN A 40 -17.21 -18.90 -1.94
C GLN A 40 -16.55 -19.43 -3.21
N ARG A 41 -16.24 -20.73 -3.28
CA ARG A 41 -15.65 -21.33 -4.48
C ARG A 41 -16.63 -21.35 -5.67
N ARG A 42 -17.92 -21.59 -5.42
CA ARG A 42 -18.96 -21.52 -6.46
C ARG A 42 -19.19 -20.09 -6.95
N ALA A 43 -19.20 -19.12 -6.04
CA ALA A 43 -19.27 -17.71 -6.40
C ALA A 43 -18.07 -17.26 -7.23
N ARG A 44 -16.84 -17.69 -6.91
CA ARG A 44 -15.66 -17.34 -7.74
C ARG A 44 -15.69 -17.99 -9.13
N ALA A 45 -16.24 -19.20 -9.25
CA ALA A 45 -16.35 -19.88 -10.55
C ALA A 45 -17.39 -19.23 -11.49
N SER A 46 -18.47 -18.65 -10.96
CA SER A 46 -19.49 -17.99 -11.79
C SER A 46 -19.00 -16.65 -12.38
N TRP A 47 -18.09 -15.95 -11.69
CA TRP A 47 -17.49 -14.71 -12.20
C TRP A 47 -16.50 -14.96 -13.35
N ALA A 48 -15.76 -16.08 -13.32
CA ALA A 48 -14.86 -16.46 -14.40
C ALA A 48 -15.61 -16.85 -15.70
N ALA A 49 -16.80 -17.44 -15.59
CA ALA A 49 -17.62 -17.80 -16.75
C ALA A 49 -18.32 -16.58 -17.39
N GLY A 50 -18.74 -15.59 -16.58
CA GLY A 50 -19.37 -14.36 -17.08
C GLY A 50 -18.39 -13.44 -17.83
N GLY A 51 -17.16 -13.31 -17.34
CA GLY A 51 -16.13 -12.48 -17.98
C GLY A 51 -15.68 -13.00 -19.35
N PHE A 52 -15.66 -14.33 -19.55
CA PHE A 52 -15.24 -14.92 -20.82
C PHE A 52 -16.27 -14.75 -21.95
N ALA A 53 -17.56 -14.66 -21.63
CA ALA A 53 -18.61 -14.44 -22.61
C ALA A 53 -18.66 -12.98 -23.12
N ALA A 54 -18.40 -11.99 -22.24
CA ALA A 54 -18.35 -10.58 -22.62
C ALA A 54 -17.14 -10.26 -23.52
N LEU A 55 -16.00 -10.94 -23.29
CA LEU A 55 -14.78 -10.73 -24.06
C LEU A 55 -14.87 -11.34 -25.49
N LEU A 56 -15.69 -12.38 -25.69
CA LEU A 56 -15.97 -12.94 -27.01
C LEU A 56 -16.91 -12.08 -27.88
N VAL A 57 -17.73 -11.21 -27.27
CA VAL A 57 -18.64 -10.32 -28.01
C VAL A 57 -17.94 -9.03 -28.46
N LEU A 58 -16.93 -8.54 -27.71
CA LEU A 58 -16.21 -7.31 -28.04
C LEU A 58 -15.09 -7.46 -29.08
N VAL A 59 -14.64 -8.69 -29.38
CA VAL A 59 -13.62 -8.95 -30.42
C VAL A 59 -14.26 -9.34 -31.77
N GLY A 60 -15.59 -9.41 -31.84
CA GLY A 60 -16.33 -9.78 -33.05
C GLY A 60 -16.70 -8.60 -33.96
N VAL A 61 -15.85 -8.33 -34.96
CA VAL A 61 -16.13 -7.67 -36.28
C VAL A 61 -15.94 -6.13 -36.31
N PRO A 62 -15.23 -5.51 -37.31
CA PRO A 62 -15.03 -5.97 -38.71
C PRO A 62 -13.62 -5.78 -39.34
N VAL A 63 -13.06 -6.84 -39.92
CA VAL A 63 -12.25 -6.72 -41.16
C VAL A 63 -12.52 -7.93 -42.04
N VAL A 64 -13.48 -7.84 -42.96
CA VAL A 64 -13.48 -8.67 -44.17
C VAL A 64 -13.91 -7.79 -45.35
N SER A 65 -12.92 -7.18 -45.98
CA SER A 65 -12.96 -6.79 -47.38
C SER A 65 -11.63 -7.23 -47.99
N ALA A 66 -11.73 -7.99 -49.08
CA ALA A 66 -10.69 -8.63 -49.88
C ALA A 66 -10.14 -9.96 -49.32
N VAL A 67 -10.58 -11.09 -49.89
CA VAL A 67 -9.88 -11.76 -51.00
C VAL A 67 -10.81 -12.84 -51.55
N ALA A 68 -11.13 -12.71 -52.84
CA ALA A 68 -11.67 -13.78 -53.64
C ALA A 68 -10.55 -14.38 -54.49
N LEU A 69 -10.53 -15.71 -54.53
CA LEU A 69 -9.97 -16.61 -55.56
C LEU A 69 -8.47 -16.97 -55.53
N GLY A 70 -8.23 -18.28 -55.42
CA GLY A 70 -6.94 -18.99 -55.58
C GLY A 70 -6.70 -19.87 -54.37
N GLY A 71 -6.99 -21.17 -54.36
CA GLY A 71 -6.43 -22.18 -55.25
C GLY A 71 -5.43 -23.00 -54.44
N GLY A 72 -5.75 -24.28 -54.20
CA GLY A 72 -5.23 -25.10 -53.10
C GLY A 72 -3.71 -25.24 -52.95
N THR A 73 -3.28 -25.56 -51.73
CA THR A 73 -2.43 -26.72 -51.42
C THR A 73 -2.56 -27.00 -49.92
N THR A 74 -2.98 -28.21 -49.54
CA THR A 74 -2.92 -28.71 -48.15
C THR A 74 -1.46 -28.94 -47.78
N GLY A 75 -0.76 -27.87 -47.40
CA GLY A 75 0.55 -27.95 -46.76
C GLY A 75 0.37 -28.31 -45.29
N ILE A 76 0.84 -29.49 -44.91
CA ILE A 76 0.98 -29.89 -43.50
C ILE A 76 1.87 -28.83 -42.84
N ALA A 77 1.32 -28.09 -41.88
CA ALA A 77 2.06 -27.10 -41.11
C ALA A 77 3.26 -27.81 -40.48
N ALA A 78 4.47 -27.44 -40.92
CA ALA A 78 5.70 -27.88 -40.29
C ALA A 78 5.61 -27.50 -38.81
N THR A 79 5.85 -28.48 -37.93
CA THR A 79 6.02 -28.27 -36.51
C THR A 79 7.02 -27.14 -36.33
N SER A 80 6.53 -25.95 -35.98
CA SER A 80 7.40 -24.86 -35.60
C SER A 80 8.11 -25.34 -34.35
N THR A 81 9.37 -25.75 -34.51
CA THR A 81 10.29 -25.96 -33.41
C THR A 81 10.42 -24.61 -32.73
N ALA A 82 9.52 -24.33 -31.78
CA ALA A 82 9.60 -23.17 -30.93
C ALA A 82 11.01 -23.20 -30.34
N ALA A 83 11.77 -22.13 -30.58
CA ALA A 83 13.04 -21.95 -29.89
C ALA A 83 12.78 -22.19 -28.39
N PRO A 84 13.63 -22.97 -27.71
CA PRO A 84 13.49 -23.16 -26.27
C PRO A 84 13.32 -21.77 -25.64
N PRO A 85 12.35 -21.56 -24.73
CA PRO A 85 12.07 -20.25 -24.18
C PRO A 85 13.39 -19.64 -23.71
N ASP A 86 13.75 -18.51 -24.31
CA ASP A 86 15.01 -17.82 -24.03
C ASP A 86 15.23 -17.82 -22.52
N GLN A 87 16.38 -18.32 -22.13
CA GLN A 87 16.78 -18.49 -20.74
C GLN A 87 16.64 -17.14 -20.05
N VAL A 88 15.53 -16.98 -19.31
CA VAL A 88 15.10 -15.66 -18.84
C VAL A 88 16.19 -15.11 -17.93
N SER A 89 16.86 -14.06 -18.41
CA SER A 89 18.03 -13.48 -17.75
C SER A 89 17.60 -12.79 -16.47
N SER A 90 18.11 -13.28 -15.33
CA SER A 90 17.90 -12.63 -14.03
C SER A 90 18.75 -11.37 -13.92
N LEU A 91 18.40 -10.45 -13.02
CA LEU A 91 19.26 -9.28 -12.71
C LEU A 91 20.68 -9.67 -12.26
N ALA A 92 20.85 -10.89 -11.75
CA ALA A 92 22.14 -11.44 -11.34
C ALA A 92 22.98 -11.98 -12.50
N ALA A 93 22.38 -12.21 -13.67
CA ALA A 93 23.10 -12.59 -14.89
C ALA A 93 23.66 -11.36 -15.64
N LEU A 94 23.18 -10.16 -15.29
CA LEU A 94 23.69 -8.91 -15.84
C LEU A 94 25.01 -8.52 -15.15
N PRO A 95 25.94 -7.85 -15.87
CA PRO A 95 27.11 -7.23 -15.24
C PRO A 95 26.70 -6.30 -14.11
N THR A 96 27.59 -6.00 -13.16
CA THR A 96 27.36 -4.96 -12.15
C THR A 96 27.18 -3.59 -12.83
N ARG A 97 26.27 -2.74 -12.32
CA ARG A 97 26.08 -1.36 -12.80
C ARG A 97 26.45 -0.35 -11.71
N GLY A 98 26.58 0.91 -12.12
CA GLY A 98 26.90 2.03 -11.24
C GLY A 98 28.37 2.45 -11.36
N SER A 99 28.74 3.53 -10.68
CA SER A 99 30.07 4.13 -10.82
C SER A 99 31.22 3.25 -10.31
N LEU A 100 30.93 2.21 -9.53
CA LEU A 100 31.92 1.24 -9.01
C LEU A 100 31.88 -0.10 -9.75
N ALA A 101 31.16 -0.21 -10.86
CA ALA A 101 31.07 -1.47 -11.62
C ALA A 101 32.43 -2.00 -12.13
N GLY A 102 33.43 -1.12 -12.29
CA GLY A 102 34.80 -1.48 -12.70
C GLY A 102 35.79 -1.69 -11.56
N ASP A 103 35.38 -1.49 -10.31
CA ASP A 103 36.26 -1.59 -9.13
C ASP A 103 36.18 -2.99 -8.52
N ALA A 104 36.99 -3.92 -9.05
CA ALA A 104 36.95 -5.32 -8.65
C ALA A 104 37.20 -5.54 -7.15
N ASP A 105 38.14 -4.80 -6.56
CA ASP A 105 38.48 -4.91 -5.14
C ASP A 105 37.30 -4.47 -4.25
N TRP A 106 36.62 -3.37 -4.63
CA TRP A 106 35.42 -2.93 -3.93
C TRP A 106 34.27 -3.93 -4.07
N LEU A 107 34.06 -4.48 -5.27
CA LEU A 107 33.00 -5.46 -5.53
C LEU A 107 33.20 -6.78 -4.78
N ASP A 108 34.44 -7.25 -4.67
CA ASP A 108 34.76 -8.46 -3.89
C ASP A 108 34.52 -8.22 -2.39
N ALA A 109 34.92 -7.08 -1.86
CA ALA A 109 34.60 -6.70 -0.48
C ALA A 109 33.09 -6.57 -0.25
N ALA A 110 32.33 -6.04 -1.21
CA ALA A 110 30.88 -5.90 -1.11
C ALA A 110 30.12 -7.23 -1.07
N ARG A 111 30.65 -8.29 -1.71
CA ARG A 111 30.09 -9.66 -1.56
C ARG A 111 30.19 -10.15 -0.12
N GLU A 112 31.20 -9.72 0.61
CA GLU A 112 31.47 -10.14 1.99
C GLU A 112 30.71 -9.36 3.06
N PHE A 113 29.93 -8.33 2.68
CA PHE A 113 29.16 -7.55 3.65
C PHE A 113 28.29 -8.42 4.56
N SER A 114 28.17 -8.03 5.83
CA SER A 114 27.30 -8.74 6.77
C SER A 114 25.84 -8.49 6.40
N TRP A 115 25.07 -9.57 6.27
CA TRP A 115 23.62 -9.52 6.10
C TRP A 115 22.91 -9.62 7.46
N GLU A 116 23.66 -9.61 8.56
CA GLU A 116 23.09 -9.58 9.90
C GLU A 116 22.41 -8.24 10.12
N TYR A 117 21.08 -8.27 10.14
CA TYR A 117 20.28 -7.12 10.50
C TYR A 117 20.05 -7.12 12.01
N ALA A 118 20.69 -6.18 12.70
CA ALA A 118 20.35 -5.89 14.08
C ALA A 118 19.04 -5.10 14.08
N ALA A 119 17.90 -5.80 14.19
CA ALA A 119 16.62 -5.13 14.36
C ALA A 119 16.69 -4.24 15.61
N THR A 120 16.61 -2.93 15.41
CA THR A 120 16.42 -1.95 16.48
C THR A 120 15.00 -2.09 16.99
N GLU A 121 14.85 -2.86 18.07
CA GLU A 121 13.55 -3.28 18.63
C GLU A 121 12.76 -4.20 17.69
N SER A 122 12.07 -5.15 18.29
CA SER A 122 11.34 -6.21 17.59
C SER A 122 10.28 -5.58 16.68
N ASP A 123 10.53 -5.53 15.37
CA ASP A 123 9.50 -5.17 14.39
C ASP A 123 8.38 -6.21 14.50
N PRO A 124 7.19 -5.83 15.03
CA PRO A 124 6.10 -6.76 15.24
C PRO A 124 5.51 -7.26 13.91
N LEU A 125 5.80 -6.59 12.78
CA LEU A 125 5.27 -6.97 11.46
C LEU A 125 5.92 -8.20 10.87
N SER A 126 7.20 -8.41 11.13
CA SER A 126 7.95 -9.43 10.41
C SER A 126 7.52 -10.86 10.78
N GLY A 127 6.70 -11.05 11.83
CA GLY A 127 6.06 -12.33 12.23
C GLY A 127 7.01 -13.50 12.51
N SER A 128 8.31 -13.28 12.27
CA SER A 128 9.41 -14.20 12.29
C SER A 128 10.60 -13.42 12.81
N SER A 129 10.82 -13.51 14.12
CA SER A 129 12.03 -13.02 14.80
C SER A 129 13.25 -13.90 14.54
N ALA A 130 13.15 -14.90 13.66
CA ALA A 130 14.30 -15.71 13.31
C ALA A 130 15.30 -14.84 12.52
N PRO A 131 16.56 -14.75 12.98
CA PRO A 131 17.59 -14.05 12.22
C PRO A 131 17.67 -14.65 10.82
N VAL A 132 17.56 -13.80 9.80
CA VAL A 132 17.73 -14.23 8.41
C VAL A 132 19.22 -14.50 8.22
N SER A 133 19.61 -15.78 8.23
CA SER A 133 20.97 -16.16 7.87
C SER A 133 21.25 -15.73 6.44
N GLY A 134 22.30 -14.94 6.24
CA GLY A 134 22.71 -14.50 4.91
C GLY A 134 23.01 -15.67 3.96
N PRO A 135 22.87 -15.47 2.64
CA PRO A 135 23.22 -16.46 1.65
C PRO A 135 24.74 -16.77 1.69
N PRO A 136 25.16 -18.00 1.32
CA PRO A 136 26.59 -18.34 1.19
C PRO A 136 27.33 -17.37 0.27
N LEU A 137 28.58 -17.02 0.60
CA LEU A 137 29.35 -16.00 -0.12
C LEU A 137 29.52 -16.29 -1.61
N ASP A 138 29.71 -17.55 -1.98
CA ASP A 138 29.84 -18.02 -3.37
C ASP A 138 28.56 -17.88 -4.21
N THR A 139 27.42 -17.63 -3.55
CA THR A 139 26.13 -17.37 -4.21
C THR A 139 25.80 -15.89 -4.31
N ARG A 140 26.66 -14.98 -3.82
CA ARG A 140 26.39 -13.55 -3.79
C ARG A 140 26.85 -12.85 -5.07
N VAL A 141 25.97 -12.04 -5.63
CA VAL A 141 26.24 -11.22 -6.82
C VAL A 141 25.96 -9.76 -6.52
N VAL A 142 26.93 -8.88 -6.73
CA VAL A 142 26.73 -7.44 -6.65
C VAL A 142 26.03 -7.00 -7.93
N ALA A 143 24.79 -6.58 -7.82
CA ALA A 143 24.00 -6.12 -8.95
C ALA A 143 24.28 -4.63 -9.22
N PHE A 144 24.29 -3.81 -8.18
CA PHE A 144 24.58 -2.37 -8.30
C PHE A 144 25.61 -1.95 -7.27
N ALA A 145 26.53 -1.07 -7.65
CA ALA A 145 27.45 -0.41 -6.74
C ALA A 145 27.83 0.97 -7.29
N GLY A 146 27.57 2.02 -6.53
CA GLY A 146 27.93 3.37 -6.97
C GLY A 146 27.57 4.46 -5.98
N ASP A 147 28.13 5.64 -6.25
CA ASP A 147 27.69 6.88 -5.63
C ASP A 147 26.42 7.38 -6.32
N VAL A 148 25.44 7.74 -5.51
CA VAL A 148 24.15 8.32 -5.89
C VAL A 148 23.99 9.65 -5.16
N PRO A 149 22.96 10.48 -5.46
CA PRO A 149 22.76 11.73 -4.74
C PRO A 149 22.74 11.50 -3.21
N GLY A 150 23.71 12.09 -2.50
CA GLY A 150 23.78 12.07 -1.03
C GLY A 150 24.33 10.80 -0.38
N ALA A 151 24.55 9.69 -1.10
CA ALA A 151 25.03 8.44 -0.50
C ALA A 151 25.83 7.57 -1.48
N ARG A 152 26.52 6.57 -0.93
CA ARG A 152 26.98 5.39 -1.66
C ARG A 152 26.01 4.24 -1.42
N VAL A 153 25.67 3.52 -2.48
CA VAL A 153 24.69 2.42 -2.43
C VAL A 153 25.25 1.17 -3.12
N ALA A 154 24.96 0.00 -2.54
CA ALA A 154 25.12 -1.28 -3.20
C ALA A 154 23.90 -2.18 -3.06
N LEU A 155 23.62 -2.97 -4.09
CA LEU A 155 22.64 -4.04 -4.10
C LEU A 155 23.35 -5.36 -4.27
N VAL A 156 23.21 -6.25 -3.29
CA VAL A 156 23.77 -7.61 -3.34
C VAL A 156 22.62 -8.62 -3.38
N LEU A 157 22.67 -9.51 -4.37
CA LEU A 157 21.69 -10.57 -4.58
C LEU A 157 22.25 -11.91 -4.09
N GLY A 158 21.44 -12.69 -3.39
CA GLY A 158 21.77 -14.04 -2.92
C GLY A 158 21.11 -15.12 -3.76
N LEU A 159 21.90 -15.89 -4.51
CA LEU A 159 21.45 -16.94 -5.44
C LEU A 159 21.23 -18.30 -4.75
N THR A 160 20.31 -18.35 -3.79
CA THR A 160 19.92 -19.62 -3.15
C THR A 160 18.59 -20.16 -3.71
N GLY A 161 18.07 -21.24 -3.12
CA GLY A 161 16.73 -21.75 -3.46
C GLY A 161 15.61 -20.72 -3.26
N ARG A 162 15.85 -19.67 -2.46
CA ARG A 162 14.99 -18.49 -2.33
C ARG A 162 15.83 -17.23 -2.65
N PRO A 163 15.60 -16.55 -3.78
CA PRO A 163 16.24 -15.27 -4.06
C PRO A 163 16.12 -14.29 -2.90
N LEU A 164 17.25 -13.75 -2.45
CA LEU A 164 17.27 -12.65 -1.48
C LEU A 164 17.96 -11.43 -2.09
N ALA A 165 17.55 -10.23 -1.66
CA ALA A 165 18.18 -8.97 -2.00
C ALA A 165 18.51 -8.20 -0.72
N ALA A 166 19.72 -7.65 -0.65
CA ALA A 166 20.18 -6.79 0.43
C ALA A 166 20.71 -5.47 -0.14
N TRP A 167 20.19 -4.37 0.39
CA TRP A 167 20.65 -3.02 0.08
C TRP A 167 21.63 -2.55 1.15
N PHE A 168 22.75 -1.99 0.73
CA PHE A 168 23.77 -1.42 1.58
C PHE A 168 23.93 0.06 1.25
N VAL A 169 24.16 0.86 2.28
CA VAL A 169 24.20 2.32 2.22
C VAL A 169 25.37 2.84 3.05
N GLY A 170 26.00 3.91 2.59
CA GLY A 170 27.05 4.63 3.31
C GLY A 170 27.12 6.08 2.83
N PRO A 171 27.96 6.94 3.44
CA PRO A 171 28.21 8.27 2.91
C PRO A 171 28.79 8.20 1.49
N VAL A 172 28.66 9.28 0.71
CA VAL A 172 29.32 9.38 -0.61
C VAL A 172 30.81 9.10 -0.46
N GLY A 173 31.37 8.24 -1.31
CA GLY A 173 32.78 7.87 -1.20
C GLY A 173 33.09 6.74 -0.20
N ALA A 174 32.10 6.18 0.48
CA ALA A 174 32.29 5.18 1.53
C ALA A 174 33.15 3.98 1.08
N ALA A 175 34.18 3.67 1.88
CA ALA A 175 34.89 2.41 1.76
C ALA A 175 33.98 1.22 2.14
N PRO A 176 34.30 -0.02 1.72
CA PRO A 176 33.47 -1.19 2.00
C PRO A 176 33.12 -1.37 3.49
N ASP A 177 34.04 -1.09 4.40
CA ASP A 177 33.86 -1.20 5.86
C ASP A 177 32.97 -0.09 6.47
N GLN A 178 32.65 0.95 5.69
CA GLN A 178 31.74 2.04 6.07
C GLN A 178 30.31 1.81 5.57
N MET A 179 30.09 0.77 4.76
CA MET A 179 28.77 0.40 4.27
C MET A 179 28.01 -0.36 5.34
N VAL A 180 26.74 -0.01 5.54
CA VAL A 180 25.84 -0.70 6.47
C VAL A 180 24.61 -1.20 5.73
N LEU A 181 24.01 -2.26 6.26
CA LEU A 181 22.76 -2.79 5.73
C LEU A 181 21.64 -1.73 5.90
N ALA A 182 20.91 -1.44 4.83
CA ALA A 182 19.96 -0.33 4.76
C ALA A 182 18.58 -0.66 5.34
N ALA A 183 18.18 -1.93 5.25
CA ALA A 183 16.93 -2.52 5.72
C ALA A 183 17.12 -4.05 5.82
N PRO A 184 16.23 -4.79 6.51
CA PRO A 184 16.30 -6.26 6.52
C PRO A 184 16.37 -6.83 5.09
N PRO A 185 17.18 -7.87 4.82
CA PRO A 185 17.21 -8.48 3.50
C PRO A 185 15.83 -9.05 3.15
N GLY A 186 15.33 -8.69 1.97
CA GLY A 186 14.02 -9.13 1.50
C GLY A 186 14.12 -10.32 0.57
N GLU A 187 13.12 -11.19 0.61
CA GLU A 187 12.89 -12.12 -0.50
C GLU A 187 12.56 -11.32 -1.76
N THR A 188 13.17 -11.71 -2.87
CA THR A 188 12.87 -11.11 -4.16
C THR A 188 12.47 -12.19 -5.15
N THR A 189 12.18 -11.80 -6.38
CA THR A 189 12.10 -12.76 -7.48
C THR A 189 13.11 -12.36 -8.53
N TRP A 190 13.63 -13.33 -9.27
CA TRP A 190 14.67 -13.11 -10.28
C TRP A 190 14.30 -12.14 -11.42
N ARG A 191 13.03 -11.75 -11.50
CA ARG A 191 12.40 -11.07 -12.64
C ARG A 191 11.77 -9.73 -12.30
N HIS A 192 11.88 -9.24 -11.07
CA HIS A 192 11.35 -7.92 -10.73
C HIS A 192 12.48 -6.89 -10.64
N PRO A 193 12.26 -5.67 -11.16
CA PRO A 193 13.18 -4.58 -10.89
C PRO A 193 13.17 -4.31 -9.39
N LEU A 194 14.30 -3.85 -8.87
CA LEU A 194 14.49 -3.58 -7.44
C LEU A 194 14.73 -2.08 -7.27
N ALA A 195 14.15 -1.51 -6.22
CA ALA A 195 14.34 -0.12 -5.90
C ALA A 195 14.65 0.07 -4.41
N LEU A 196 15.39 1.13 -4.11
CA LEU A 196 15.70 1.60 -2.76
C LEU A 196 15.29 3.06 -2.65
N MET A 197 14.52 3.38 -1.63
CA MET A 197 14.31 4.75 -1.17
C MET A 197 15.05 4.94 0.15
N ASP A 198 16.04 5.83 0.15
CA ASP A 198 16.81 6.17 1.34
C ASP A 198 16.77 7.67 1.61
N ALA A 199 16.99 8.06 2.87
CA ALA A 199 17.24 9.45 3.23
C ALA A 199 18.57 9.53 3.99
N PRO A 200 19.68 9.80 3.29
CA PRO A 200 21.01 9.83 3.91
C PRO A 200 21.11 10.88 5.02
N ASP A 201 20.42 12.01 4.84
CA ASP A 201 20.23 13.04 5.85
C ASP A 201 18.73 13.09 6.23
N PRO A 202 18.33 12.60 7.41
CA PRO A 202 16.93 12.64 7.84
C PRO A 202 16.42 14.06 8.08
N ALA A 203 17.31 15.05 8.27
CA ALA A 203 16.94 16.46 8.40
C ALA A 203 16.70 17.15 7.04
N SER A 204 17.16 16.55 5.94
CA SER A 204 16.93 17.07 4.59
C SER A 204 15.49 16.83 4.15
N ASP A 205 14.97 17.70 3.26
CA ASP A 205 13.68 17.52 2.60
C ASP A 205 13.74 16.53 1.41
N SER A 206 14.93 16.16 0.95
CA SER A 206 15.13 15.23 -0.17
C SER A 206 15.33 13.79 0.28
N ALA A 207 14.72 12.83 -0.41
CA ALA A 207 15.12 11.42 -0.36
C ALA A 207 15.87 11.06 -1.65
N THR A 208 16.55 9.91 -1.66
CA THR A 208 17.24 9.36 -2.82
C THR A 208 16.57 8.07 -3.22
N LEU A 209 16.05 8.04 -4.43
CA LEU A 209 15.54 6.84 -5.07
C LEU A 209 16.65 6.24 -5.94
N VAL A 210 16.94 4.95 -5.74
CA VAL A 210 17.80 4.14 -6.60
C VAL A 210 16.95 3.05 -7.22
N VAL A 211 17.08 2.84 -8.53
CA VAL A 211 16.34 1.81 -9.27
C VAL A 211 17.32 0.95 -10.04
N VAL A 212 17.08 -0.36 -10.01
CA VAL A 212 17.85 -1.38 -10.70
C VAL A 212 16.87 -2.24 -11.51
N ALA A 213 16.79 -1.96 -12.80
CA ALA A 213 15.94 -2.58 -13.81
C ALA A 213 16.76 -3.20 -14.95
N TRP A 214 16.10 -3.64 -16.04
CA TRP A 214 16.80 -4.19 -17.20
C TRP A 214 17.31 -3.08 -18.11
N PRO A 215 18.41 -3.33 -18.86
CA PRO A 215 18.86 -2.41 -19.90
C PRO A 215 17.74 -2.14 -20.92
N GLY A 216 17.47 -0.85 -21.16
CA GLY A 216 16.41 -0.40 -22.08
C GLY A 216 15.05 -0.15 -21.41
N ASP A 217 14.88 -0.50 -20.14
CA ASP A 217 13.67 -0.17 -19.40
C ASP A 217 13.57 1.34 -19.15
N GLU A 218 12.37 1.87 -19.32
CA GLU A 218 12.03 3.25 -18.94
C GLU A 218 11.49 3.24 -17.52
N VAL A 219 11.98 4.16 -16.69
CA VAL A 219 11.58 4.25 -15.28
C VAL A 219 10.97 5.62 -15.03
N GLU A 220 9.75 5.62 -14.52
CA GLU A 220 9.01 6.85 -14.17
C GLU A 220 8.62 6.83 -12.69
N LEU A 221 8.85 7.96 -12.02
CA LEU A 221 8.39 8.20 -10.66
C LEU A 221 7.18 9.13 -10.67
N LEU A 222 6.06 8.69 -10.10
CA LEU A 222 4.95 9.54 -9.71
C LEU A 222 5.35 10.43 -8.55
N THR A 223 5.44 11.73 -8.84
CA THR A 223 5.74 12.74 -7.82
C THR A 223 4.49 13.39 -7.23
N GLY A 224 3.31 13.07 -7.77
CA GLY A 224 2.04 13.56 -7.26
C GLY A 224 0.96 13.66 -8.32
N ARG A 225 -0.14 14.33 -7.97
CA ARG A 225 -1.29 14.59 -8.83
C ARG A 225 -1.71 16.04 -8.69
N ALA A 226 -1.77 16.75 -9.82
CA ALA A 226 -2.39 18.06 -9.86
C ALA A 226 -3.92 17.90 -9.85
N VAL A 227 -4.61 18.76 -9.11
CA VAL A 227 -6.07 18.70 -8.96
C VAL A 227 -6.69 19.99 -9.48
N SER A 228 -7.50 19.89 -10.54
CA SER A 228 -8.20 21.04 -11.12
C SER A 228 -9.39 21.46 -10.26
N ALA A 229 -9.94 22.65 -10.51
CA ALA A 229 -11.15 23.12 -9.84
C ALA A 229 -12.38 22.27 -10.21
N ASP A 230 -12.40 21.60 -11.36
CA ASP A 230 -13.48 20.70 -11.77
C ASP A 230 -13.38 19.30 -11.12
N GLY A 231 -12.37 19.09 -10.26
CA GLY A 231 -12.13 17.81 -9.60
C GLY A 231 -11.38 16.79 -10.46
N GLU A 232 -10.88 17.19 -11.63
CA GLU A 232 -10.04 16.33 -12.46
C GLU A 232 -8.64 16.20 -11.84
N THR A 233 -8.05 15.01 -11.99
CA THR A 233 -6.68 14.74 -11.51
C THR A 233 -5.75 14.46 -12.69
N ALA A 234 -4.56 15.03 -12.65
CA ALA A 234 -3.51 14.80 -13.63
C ALA A 234 -2.23 14.34 -12.93
N GLU A 235 -1.74 13.17 -13.31
CA GLU A 235 -0.51 12.62 -12.74
C GLU A 235 0.71 13.47 -13.14
N ARG A 236 1.62 13.67 -12.18
CA ARG A 236 2.92 14.29 -12.38
C ARG A 236 3.99 13.23 -12.28
N ARG A 237 4.53 12.84 -13.42
CA ARG A 237 5.60 11.84 -13.52
C ARG A 237 6.91 12.50 -13.88
N ILE A 238 8.00 12.01 -13.31
CA ILE A 238 9.35 12.40 -13.70
C ILE A 238 10.11 11.15 -14.15
N PRO A 239 10.86 11.22 -15.26
CA PRO A 239 11.72 10.11 -15.65
C PRO A 239 12.87 9.98 -14.64
N VAL A 240 13.22 8.74 -14.28
CA VAL A 240 14.42 8.41 -13.52
C VAL A 240 15.54 8.13 -14.53
N PRO A 241 16.61 8.93 -14.59
CA PRO A 241 17.69 8.71 -15.55
C PRO A 241 18.39 7.37 -15.25
N THR A 242 18.36 6.45 -16.21
CA THR A 242 19.03 5.15 -16.11
C THR A 242 20.20 5.05 -17.09
N THR A 243 21.22 4.28 -16.71
CA THR A 243 22.32 3.83 -17.56
C THR A 243 22.41 2.32 -17.38
N ASP A 244 22.27 1.57 -18.47
CA ASP A 244 22.23 0.11 -18.47
C ASP A 244 21.20 -0.48 -17.48
N GLY A 245 20.04 0.18 -17.37
CA GLY A 245 18.94 -0.23 -16.50
C GLY A 245 19.08 0.18 -15.04
N ALA A 246 20.19 0.82 -14.62
CA ALA A 246 20.34 1.32 -13.26
C ALA A 246 20.37 2.85 -13.22
N GLY A 247 19.68 3.45 -12.26
CA GLY A 247 19.56 4.90 -12.16
C GLY A 247 19.29 5.37 -10.73
N ALA A 248 19.49 6.66 -10.49
CA ALA A 248 19.16 7.28 -9.22
C ALA A 248 18.71 8.74 -9.42
N ILE A 249 17.80 9.20 -8.56
CA ILE A 249 17.32 10.58 -8.55
C ILE A 249 17.04 11.04 -7.11
N SER A 250 17.19 12.34 -6.85
CA SER A 250 16.69 12.96 -5.63
C SER A 250 15.20 13.24 -5.78
N THR A 251 14.39 12.77 -4.84
CA THR A 251 12.95 12.99 -4.81
C THR A 251 12.61 14.03 -3.76
N PRO A 252 11.74 15.01 -4.06
CA PRO A 252 11.21 15.89 -3.05
C PRO A 252 10.24 15.10 -2.16
N GLY A 253 10.44 15.16 -0.85
CA GLY A 253 9.54 14.49 0.08
C GLY A 253 9.68 12.97 0.13
N PRO A 254 8.84 12.30 0.94
CA PRO A 254 8.87 10.86 1.09
C PRO A 254 8.16 10.26 -0.12
N PRO A 255 8.31 8.97 -0.38
CA PRO A 255 7.33 8.32 -1.22
C PRO A 255 5.97 8.43 -0.49
N GLY A 256 4.93 8.75 -1.25
CA GLY A 256 3.59 8.73 -0.73
C GLY A 256 3.13 7.32 -0.39
N TRP A 257 2.08 7.20 0.40
CA TRP A 257 1.45 5.91 0.66
C TRP A 257 0.57 5.51 -0.54
N HIS A 258 0.66 4.31 -1.15
CA HIS A 258 1.67 3.25 -1.04
C HIS A 258 2.90 3.56 -1.91
N PRO A 259 4.13 3.43 -1.40
CA PRO A 259 5.32 3.91 -2.11
C PRO A 259 5.61 3.09 -3.38
N GLU A 260 5.18 1.82 -3.41
CA GLU A 260 5.29 0.93 -4.57
C GLU A 260 4.40 1.36 -5.74
N THR A 261 3.29 2.06 -5.51
CA THR A 261 2.41 2.51 -6.60
C THR A 261 2.91 3.79 -7.27
N GLN A 262 4.01 4.35 -6.76
CA GLN A 262 4.60 5.57 -7.31
C GLN A 262 5.69 5.29 -8.34
N LEU A 263 6.18 4.05 -8.44
CA LEU A 263 7.30 3.75 -9.32
C LEU A 263 6.89 2.76 -10.40
N TRP A 264 7.03 3.17 -11.65
CA TRP A 264 6.73 2.31 -12.79
C TRP A 264 8.00 2.04 -13.59
N VAL A 265 8.19 0.77 -13.91
CA VAL A 265 9.20 0.31 -14.86
C VAL A 265 8.45 -0.18 -16.08
N GLN A 266 8.58 0.56 -17.18
CA GLN A 266 7.98 0.22 -18.46
C GLN A 266 8.95 -0.60 -19.30
N GLN A 267 8.47 -1.76 -19.72
CA GLN A 267 9.17 -2.71 -20.58
C GLN A 267 8.37 -2.90 -21.88
N ALA A 268 9.01 -3.47 -22.91
CA ALA A 268 8.33 -3.84 -24.14
C ALA A 268 7.13 -4.80 -23.92
N ALA A 269 7.17 -5.61 -22.86
CA ALA A 269 6.15 -6.59 -22.53
C ALA A 269 5.03 -6.07 -21.59
N GLY A 270 5.19 -4.88 -21.00
CA GLY A 270 4.24 -4.32 -20.03
C GLY A 270 4.90 -3.39 -19.01
N SER A 271 4.10 -2.89 -18.08
CA SER A 271 4.56 -2.07 -16.96
C SER A 271 4.53 -2.89 -15.67
N TYR A 272 5.54 -2.70 -14.82
CA TYR A 272 5.65 -3.38 -13.53
C TYR A 272 6.00 -2.37 -12.44
N ASN A 273 5.49 -2.61 -11.23
CA ASN A 273 5.98 -1.91 -10.04
C ASN A 273 7.20 -2.70 -9.53
N PRO A 274 8.35 -2.04 -9.34
CA PRO A 274 9.51 -2.70 -8.77
C PRO A 274 9.25 -3.03 -7.31
N GLN A 275 9.98 -4.01 -6.80
CA GLN A 275 10.03 -4.24 -5.36
C GLN A 275 10.83 -3.10 -4.71
N LEU A 276 10.14 -2.25 -3.97
CA LEU A 276 10.71 -1.07 -3.33
C LEU A 276 11.06 -1.36 -1.87
N THR A 277 12.32 -1.15 -1.51
CA THR A 277 12.78 -1.11 -0.13
C THR A 277 12.83 0.33 0.34
N VAL A 278 12.17 0.65 1.46
CA VAL A 278 12.26 1.97 2.12
C VAL A 278 13.09 1.81 3.39
N THR A 279 14.13 2.61 3.56
CA THR A 279 15.02 2.49 4.75
C THR A 279 14.38 3.06 6.01
N ASP A 280 14.83 2.57 7.17
CA ASP A 280 14.42 3.14 8.47
C ASP A 280 14.74 4.63 8.56
N ARG A 281 15.84 5.09 7.96
CA ARG A 281 16.17 6.52 7.89
C ARG A 281 15.15 7.30 7.06
N ALA A 282 14.67 6.76 5.94
CA ALA A 282 13.62 7.39 5.15
C ALA A 282 12.28 7.42 5.90
N LEU A 283 11.97 6.37 6.67
CA LEU A 283 10.76 6.27 7.49
C LEU A 283 10.80 7.16 8.75
N ALA A 284 11.96 7.29 9.39
CA ALA A 284 12.16 8.06 10.62
C ALA A 284 12.11 9.58 10.42
N ARG A 285 11.92 10.05 9.17
CA ARG A 285 11.81 11.48 8.88
C ARG A 285 10.53 12.05 9.45
N GLU A 286 10.67 12.67 10.62
CA GLU A 286 9.61 13.48 11.20
C GLU A 286 9.29 14.66 10.30
N ARG A 287 7.99 14.89 10.10
CA ARG A 287 7.50 16.02 9.31
C ARG A 287 6.66 16.91 10.19
N PRO A 288 6.86 18.23 10.12
CA PRO A 288 5.87 19.14 10.66
C PRO A 288 4.57 18.89 9.90
N LEU A 289 3.54 18.51 10.64
CA LEU A 289 2.21 18.40 10.09
C LEU A 289 1.45 19.69 10.35
N PRO A 290 0.56 20.07 9.43
CA PRO A 290 -0.36 21.15 9.71
C PRO A 290 -1.27 20.76 10.88
N ASP A 291 -1.77 21.76 11.59
CA ASP A 291 -2.86 21.57 12.53
C ASP A 291 -4.08 21.03 11.77
N VAL A 292 -4.67 19.95 12.28
CA VAL A 292 -5.88 19.38 11.70
C VAL A 292 -7.09 20.02 12.36
N ALA A 293 -7.90 20.72 11.57
CA ALA A 293 -9.12 21.33 12.05
C ALA A 293 -10.09 20.24 12.55
N ASP A 294 -10.71 20.47 13.71
CA ASP A 294 -11.69 19.55 14.30
C ASP A 294 -12.99 20.31 14.64
N PRO A 295 -13.75 20.74 13.62
CA PRO A 295 -15.00 21.49 13.83
C PRO A 295 -16.09 20.64 14.48
N ARG A 296 -15.93 19.32 14.52
CA ARG A 296 -16.90 18.35 15.05
C ARG A 296 -16.54 17.85 16.47
N GLY A 297 -15.41 18.29 17.04
CA GLY A 297 -14.97 17.91 18.39
C GLY A 297 -14.62 16.42 18.54
N LEU A 298 -14.17 15.79 17.46
CA LEU A 298 -13.86 14.36 17.37
C LEU A 298 -12.44 14.02 17.84
N ARG A 299 -11.57 14.99 18.12
CA ARG A 299 -10.17 14.71 18.45
C ARG A 299 -10.00 13.81 19.67
N GLY A 300 -10.94 13.86 20.61
CA GLY A 300 -10.94 12.98 21.78
C GLY A 300 -11.25 11.50 21.50
N SER A 301 -11.76 11.15 20.31
CA SER A 301 -12.11 9.76 19.95
C SER A 301 -11.06 9.05 19.09
N VAL A 302 -9.98 9.75 18.70
CA VAL A 302 -8.93 9.24 17.82
C VAL A 302 -7.55 9.60 18.36
N ARG A 303 -6.52 8.84 17.99
CA ARG A 303 -5.15 9.18 18.36
C ARG A 303 -4.57 10.17 17.36
N ASP A 304 -3.70 11.05 17.85
CA ASP A 304 -3.00 12.02 17.00
C ASP A 304 -2.23 11.37 15.84
N GLN A 305 -1.63 10.21 16.11
CA GLN A 305 -0.88 9.42 15.14
C GLN A 305 -1.77 8.90 13.99
N ASP A 306 -3.03 8.54 14.28
CA ASP A 306 -3.94 7.99 13.27
C ASP A 306 -4.40 9.11 12.32
N VAL A 307 -4.64 10.30 12.87
CA VAL A 307 -4.95 11.48 12.07
C VAL A 307 -3.74 11.90 11.24
N ARG A 308 -2.53 11.84 11.82
CA ARG A 308 -1.27 12.07 11.11
C ARG A 308 -1.13 11.15 9.90
N ALA A 309 -1.36 9.85 10.07
CA ALA A 309 -1.26 8.88 8.98
C ALA A 309 -2.22 9.21 7.82
N ALA A 310 -3.44 9.68 8.12
CA ALA A 310 -4.40 10.11 7.09
C ALA A 310 -3.95 11.36 6.33
N VAL A 311 -3.36 12.35 7.02
CA VAL A 311 -2.78 13.55 6.37
C VAL A 311 -1.59 13.16 5.49
N GLU A 312 -0.70 12.30 5.99
CA GLU A 312 0.47 11.83 5.24
C GLU A 312 0.06 11.01 4.01
N ALA A 313 -0.99 10.20 4.11
CA ALA A 313 -1.55 9.47 2.97
C ALA A 313 -2.06 10.43 1.88
N LEU A 314 -2.77 11.50 2.26
CA LEU A 314 -3.22 12.54 1.32
C LEU A 314 -2.04 13.29 0.69
N ALA A 315 -1.11 13.78 1.52
CA ALA A 315 0.09 14.48 1.08
C ALA A 315 0.90 13.63 0.09
N GLY A 316 1.09 12.35 0.42
CA GLY A 316 1.79 11.38 -0.39
C GLY A 316 1.11 11.08 -1.73
N TYR A 317 -0.20 10.83 -1.71
CA TYR A 317 -0.95 10.46 -2.92
C TYR A 317 -1.00 11.60 -3.95
N TYR A 318 -1.16 12.84 -3.47
CA TYR A 318 -1.22 14.03 -4.33
C TYR A 318 0.15 14.70 -4.55
N GLY A 319 1.19 14.26 -3.83
CA GLY A 319 2.53 14.85 -3.91
C GLY A 319 2.54 16.34 -3.54
N VAL A 320 1.82 16.66 -2.47
CA VAL A 320 1.72 18.01 -1.91
C VAL A 320 2.35 17.95 -0.52
N PRO A 321 3.26 18.87 -0.16
CA PRO A 321 3.79 18.93 1.20
C PRO A 321 2.64 18.98 2.22
N ALA A 322 2.72 18.19 3.28
CA ALA A 322 1.65 18.14 4.28
C ALA A 322 1.34 19.53 4.85
N ALA A 323 2.35 20.37 5.05
CA ALA A 323 2.20 21.75 5.55
C ALA A 323 1.40 22.66 4.61
N ASP A 324 1.29 22.32 3.33
CA ASP A 324 0.51 23.07 2.34
C ASP A 324 -0.96 22.58 2.27
N LEU A 325 -1.30 21.53 3.03
CA LEU A 325 -2.67 21.05 3.16
C LEU A 325 -3.38 21.77 4.33
N THR A 326 -4.68 21.97 4.19
CA THR A 326 -5.57 22.41 5.27
C THR A 326 -6.50 21.26 5.68
N PRO A 327 -5.98 20.24 6.41
CA PRO A 327 -6.76 19.06 6.72
C PRO A 327 -7.84 19.32 7.76
N THR A 328 -8.96 18.62 7.62
CA THR A 328 -10.10 18.65 8.54
C THR A 328 -10.47 17.22 8.94
N LEU A 329 -10.61 16.96 10.24
CA LEU A 329 -11.11 15.69 10.76
C LEU A 329 -12.62 15.61 10.49
N LEU A 330 -13.01 14.71 9.58
CA LEU A 330 -14.39 14.58 9.12
C LEU A 330 -15.18 13.54 9.91
N ALA A 331 -14.52 12.46 10.32
CA ALA A 331 -15.07 11.40 11.15
C ALA A 331 -13.93 10.61 11.81
N GLY A 332 -14.19 10.00 12.96
CA GLY A 332 -13.20 9.14 13.61
C GLY A 332 -13.74 8.40 14.82
N ALA A 333 -13.45 7.11 14.92
CA ALA A 333 -13.85 6.26 16.04
C ALA A 333 -13.00 4.98 16.15
N PRO A 334 -13.02 4.30 17.30
CA PRO A 334 -12.57 2.92 17.40
C PRO A 334 -13.33 1.99 16.44
N VAL A 335 -12.62 1.02 15.83
CA VAL A 335 -13.20 -0.02 14.95
C VAL A 335 -14.27 -0.85 15.68
N SER A 336 -14.07 -1.07 16.98
CA SER A 336 -15.04 -1.68 17.87
C SER A 336 -14.89 -1.12 19.29
N GLY A 337 -15.94 -1.23 20.11
CA GLY A 337 -15.91 -0.73 21.49
C GLY A 337 -14.76 -1.34 22.30
N GLY A 338 -13.85 -0.49 22.79
CA GLY A 338 -12.67 -0.91 23.55
C GLY A 338 -11.46 -1.33 22.70
N SER A 339 -11.57 -1.35 21.37
CA SER A 339 -10.42 -1.60 20.49
C SER A 339 -9.47 -0.39 20.48
N ARG A 340 -8.17 -0.67 20.43
CA ARG A 340 -7.13 0.32 20.12
C ARG A 340 -7.05 0.64 18.62
N SER A 341 -7.69 -0.18 17.79
CA SER A 341 -7.76 0.04 16.36
C SER A 341 -8.78 1.11 16.06
N THR A 342 -8.40 2.05 15.21
CA THR A 342 -9.19 3.24 14.90
C THR A 342 -9.38 3.34 13.40
N VAL A 343 -10.48 3.97 13.03
CA VAL A 343 -10.72 4.44 11.67
C VAL A 343 -10.88 5.95 11.73
N VAL A 344 -10.16 6.63 10.84
CA VAL A 344 -10.13 8.10 10.75
C VAL A 344 -10.43 8.48 9.32
N LEU A 345 -11.29 9.48 9.14
CA LEU A 345 -11.56 10.11 7.85
C LEU A 345 -11.11 11.58 7.93
N VAL A 346 -10.11 11.94 7.13
CA VAL A 346 -9.59 13.30 7.02
C VAL A 346 -9.88 13.83 5.63
N GLY A 347 -10.44 15.02 5.55
CA GLY A 347 -10.66 15.75 4.30
C GLY A 347 -9.65 16.88 4.11
N VAL A 348 -9.43 17.27 2.85
CA VAL A 348 -8.63 18.44 2.47
C VAL A 348 -9.33 19.24 1.38
N THR A 349 -9.05 20.54 1.36
CA THR A 349 -9.39 21.45 0.26
C THR A 349 -8.09 21.84 -0.44
N PHE A 350 -8.01 21.59 -1.74
CA PHE A 350 -6.85 21.95 -2.54
C PHE A 350 -6.82 23.47 -2.83
N PRO A 351 -5.68 24.04 -3.25
CA PRO A 351 -5.61 25.42 -3.71
C PRO A 351 -6.57 25.77 -4.85
N SER A 352 -7.00 24.77 -5.64
CA SER A 352 -8.01 24.92 -6.69
C SER A 352 -9.45 25.04 -6.16
N GLY A 353 -9.67 24.84 -4.86
CA GLY A 353 -10.98 24.77 -4.21
C GLY A 353 -11.63 23.39 -4.26
N ALA A 354 -11.09 22.45 -5.05
CA ALA A 354 -11.57 21.07 -5.08
C ALA A 354 -11.31 20.37 -3.74
N THR A 355 -12.14 19.37 -3.42
CA THR A 355 -12.11 18.69 -2.12
C THR A 355 -12.04 17.18 -2.26
N THR A 356 -11.35 16.53 -1.34
CA THR A 356 -11.24 15.06 -1.24
C THR A 356 -11.07 14.66 0.23
N ALA A 357 -11.12 13.37 0.49
CA ALA A 357 -10.86 12.78 1.80
C ALA A 357 -10.12 11.45 1.68
N ALA A 358 -9.37 11.10 2.72
CA ALA A 358 -8.79 9.79 2.92
C ALA A 358 -9.30 9.18 4.22
N GLN A 359 -9.77 7.93 4.12
CA GLN A 359 -10.01 7.07 5.26
C GLN A 359 -8.77 6.22 5.52
N VAL A 360 -8.32 6.17 6.77
CA VAL A 360 -7.24 5.29 7.21
C VAL A 360 -7.73 4.43 8.36
N ILE A 361 -7.44 3.12 8.27
CA ILE A 361 -7.59 2.19 9.41
C ILE A 361 -6.22 1.89 9.96
N VAL A 362 -6.05 2.17 11.24
CA VAL A 362 -4.84 1.87 11.99
C VAL A 362 -5.15 0.73 12.95
N TRP A 363 -4.46 -0.41 12.80
CA TRP A 363 -4.55 -1.50 13.76
C TRP A 363 -3.67 -1.18 14.96
N GLY A 364 -4.29 -1.06 16.14
CA GLY A 364 -3.54 -0.98 17.39
C GLY A 364 -3.20 -2.39 17.87
N ASP A 365 -1.94 -2.62 18.23
CA ASP A 365 -1.56 -3.77 19.04
C ASP A 365 -1.61 -3.37 20.53
N ASP A 366 -1.82 -4.34 21.41
CA ASP A 366 -1.72 -4.12 22.85
C ASP A 366 -0.27 -3.83 23.27
N ASP A 367 0.70 -4.36 22.51
CA ASP A 367 2.14 -4.29 22.82
C ASP A 367 2.93 -3.26 21.98
N ALA A 368 2.36 -2.70 20.91
CA ALA A 368 3.01 -1.70 20.06
C ALA A 368 2.31 -0.33 20.16
N PRO A 369 2.98 0.73 20.68
CA PRO A 369 2.38 2.05 20.84
C PRO A 369 2.06 2.72 19.49
N SER A 370 2.80 2.38 18.43
CA SER A 370 2.52 2.81 17.06
C SER A 370 1.70 1.74 16.33
N GLY A 371 0.40 1.97 16.17
CA GLY A 371 -0.39 1.15 15.27
C GLY A 371 0.03 1.37 13.81
N LEU A 372 -0.10 0.34 12.99
CA LEU A 372 0.23 0.43 11.57
C LEU A 372 -1.01 0.81 10.77
N ALA A 373 -0.89 1.88 9.98
CA ALA A 373 -1.85 2.16 8.93
C ALA A 373 -1.85 0.97 7.97
N SER A 374 -2.98 0.31 7.89
CA SER A 374 -3.11 -1.00 7.22
C SER A 374 -3.96 -0.93 5.97
N GLN A 375 -4.85 0.05 5.93
CA GLN A 375 -5.74 0.30 4.84
C GLN A 375 -5.92 1.80 4.72
N VAL A 376 -5.67 2.29 3.51
CA VAL A 376 -5.95 3.66 3.10
C VAL A 376 -6.94 3.59 1.95
N ALA A 377 -8.03 4.34 2.05
CA ALA A 377 -8.99 4.53 0.98
C ALA A 377 -9.13 6.02 0.71
N LEU A 378 -8.75 6.47 -0.48
CA LEU A 378 -9.01 7.83 -0.93
C LEU A 378 -10.39 7.91 -1.56
N THR A 379 -11.07 9.03 -1.40
CA THR A 379 -12.36 9.31 -2.03
C THR A 379 -12.16 10.08 -3.33
N ALA A 380 -13.09 9.92 -4.28
CA ALA A 380 -13.07 10.71 -5.50
C ALA A 380 -13.01 12.21 -5.19
N VAL A 381 -12.18 12.94 -5.94
CA VAL A 381 -12.12 14.39 -5.84
C VAL A 381 -13.45 14.96 -6.33
N GLY A 382 -14.03 15.88 -5.56
CA GLY A 382 -15.16 16.67 -6.04
C GLY A 382 -14.73 18.07 -6.43
N PRO A 383 -15.50 18.71 -7.33
CA PRO A 383 -15.19 20.03 -7.84
C PRO A 383 -15.24 21.08 -6.72
N ALA A 384 -14.61 22.22 -7.00
CA ALA A 384 -14.70 23.42 -6.20
C ALA A 384 -16.14 23.96 -6.16
N GLY A 385 -16.46 24.72 -5.11
CA GLY A 385 -17.75 25.40 -4.94
C GLY A 385 -18.65 24.81 -3.87
N THR A 386 -18.37 23.58 -3.41
CA THR A 386 -18.98 23.00 -2.20
C THR A 386 -17.94 22.94 -1.10
N ASP A 387 -18.22 23.58 0.04
CA ASP A 387 -17.33 23.52 1.20
C ASP A 387 -17.18 22.08 1.70
N LEU A 388 -15.96 21.73 2.15
CA LEU A 388 -15.62 20.37 2.55
C LEU A 388 -16.58 19.79 3.61
N LEU A 389 -17.05 20.63 4.55
CA LEU A 389 -17.96 20.22 5.63
C LEU A 389 -19.41 20.03 5.18
N ASP A 390 -19.79 20.61 4.04
CA ASP A 390 -21.12 20.47 3.45
C ASP A 390 -21.22 19.23 2.54
N ARG A 391 -20.09 18.55 2.29
CA ARG A 391 -20.06 17.30 1.54
C ARG A 391 -20.45 16.12 2.41
N VAL A 392 -21.17 15.19 1.79
CA VAL A 392 -21.51 13.90 2.40
C VAL A 392 -20.48 12.86 1.97
N PHE A 393 -19.80 12.26 2.96
CA PHE A 393 -18.90 11.13 2.79
C PHE A 393 -19.50 9.90 3.48
N VAL A 394 -19.49 8.77 2.77
CA VAL A 394 -19.95 7.46 3.25
C VAL A 394 -18.96 6.41 2.79
N VAL A 395 -17.91 6.18 3.57
CA VAL A 395 -16.78 5.34 3.15
C VAL A 395 -16.88 3.96 3.80
N PRO A 396 -17.12 2.89 3.00
CA PRO A 396 -17.11 1.53 3.52
C PRO A 396 -15.68 1.03 3.73
N SER A 397 -15.46 0.30 4.83
CA SER A 397 -14.17 -0.33 5.10
C SER A 397 -14.32 -1.75 5.59
N SER A 398 -13.49 -2.66 5.08
CA SER A 398 -13.50 -4.07 5.48
C SER A 398 -12.52 -4.31 6.62
N VAL A 399 -13.03 -4.83 7.73
CA VAL A 399 -12.22 -5.17 8.90
C VAL A 399 -12.36 -6.66 9.21
N PRO A 400 -11.41 -7.31 9.92
CA PRO A 400 -11.57 -8.70 10.30
C PRO A 400 -12.89 -8.94 11.05
N GLY A 401 -13.80 -9.69 10.42
CA GLY A 401 -15.09 -10.07 10.99
C GLY A 401 -16.24 -9.07 10.80
N ALA A 402 -16.02 -7.88 10.23
CA ALA A 402 -17.08 -6.89 10.00
C ALA A 402 -16.83 -5.98 8.79
N ILE A 403 -17.85 -5.24 8.39
CA ILE A 403 -17.71 -4.09 7.47
C ILE A 403 -18.16 -2.87 8.25
N LEU A 404 -17.35 -1.82 8.26
CA LEU A 404 -17.72 -0.55 8.86
C LEU A 404 -18.19 0.42 7.78
N LEU A 405 -19.08 1.33 8.17
CA LEU A 405 -19.39 2.53 7.42
C LEU A 405 -18.96 3.73 8.24
N THR A 406 -18.00 4.49 7.71
CA THR A 406 -17.58 5.78 8.27
C THR A 406 -18.29 6.89 7.52
N VAL A 407 -19.02 7.75 8.23
CA VAL A 407 -19.85 8.79 7.63
C VAL A 407 -19.49 10.18 8.14
N SER A 408 -19.57 11.15 7.26
CA SER A 408 -19.52 12.58 7.57
C SER A 408 -20.58 13.28 6.72
N GLY A 409 -21.59 13.87 7.36
CA GLY A 409 -22.71 14.56 6.69
C GLY A 409 -23.00 15.93 7.33
N PRO A 410 -24.19 16.51 7.09
CA PRO A 410 -24.58 17.82 7.66
C PRO A 410 -24.39 17.86 9.19
N ALA A 411 -23.89 18.98 9.71
CA ALA A 411 -23.55 19.11 11.13
C ALA A 411 -24.77 18.95 12.07
N ASP A 412 -25.96 19.29 11.60
CA ASP A 412 -27.23 19.15 12.33
C ASP A 412 -27.81 17.73 12.31
N ALA A 413 -27.23 16.81 11.51
CA ALA A 413 -27.62 15.42 11.50
C ALA A 413 -27.20 14.72 12.81
N VAL A 414 -28.15 14.05 13.45
CA VAL A 414 -27.94 13.31 14.71
C VAL A 414 -28.06 11.80 14.52
N LEU A 415 -28.49 11.35 13.35
CA LEU A 415 -28.70 9.94 13.01
C LEU A 415 -28.37 9.69 11.53
N ALA A 416 -27.65 8.61 11.25
CA ALA A 416 -27.51 8.04 9.92
C ALA A 416 -28.14 6.64 9.87
N GLU A 417 -28.83 6.34 8.78
CA GLU A 417 -29.39 5.02 8.49
C GLU A 417 -28.94 4.57 7.10
N ALA A 418 -28.37 3.38 6.96
CA ALA A 418 -28.02 2.80 5.67
C ALA A 418 -29.00 1.69 5.30
N TYR A 419 -29.47 1.72 4.06
CA TYR A 419 -30.41 0.78 3.48
C TYR A 419 -29.79 0.07 2.28
N SER A 420 -29.92 -1.25 2.20
CA SER A 420 -29.59 -1.99 0.98
C SER A 420 -30.56 -1.67 -0.16
N PRO A 421 -30.26 -2.07 -1.41
CA PRO A 421 -31.12 -1.77 -2.57
C PRO A 421 -32.55 -2.32 -2.48
N ASP A 422 -32.80 -3.35 -1.67
CA ASP A 422 -34.12 -3.92 -1.39
C ASP A 422 -34.91 -3.17 -0.30
N GLY A 423 -34.32 -2.11 0.29
CA GLY A 423 -34.90 -1.31 1.36
C GLY A 423 -34.68 -1.88 2.77
N THR A 424 -33.87 -2.93 2.93
CA THR A 424 -33.54 -3.47 4.26
C THR A 424 -32.58 -2.53 5.00
N LEU A 425 -32.89 -2.19 6.25
CA LEU A 425 -31.99 -1.41 7.11
C LEU A 425 -30.78 -2.26 7.51
N ILE A 426 -29.58 -1.85 7.12
CA ILE A 426 -28.32 -2.57 7.39
C ILE A 426 -27.42 -1.87 8.41
N MET A 427 -27.64 -0.58 8.67
CA MET A 427 -26.93 0.18 9.70
C MET A 427 -27.84 1.28 10.26
N ARG A 428 -27.78 1.48 11.58
CA ARG A 428 -28.33 2.64 12.27
C ARG A 428 -27.26 3.20 13.20
N LEU A 429 -26.89 4.47 13.04
CA LEU A 429 -25.73 5.08 13.67
C LEU A 429 -26.10 6.47 14.25
N PRO A 430 -26.09 6.64 15.58
CA PRO A 430 -26.09 7.97 16.18
C PRO A 430 -24.86 8.77 15.73
N LEU A 431 -25.05 10.05 15.43
CA LEU A 431 -23.99 10.93 14.95
C LEU A 431 -23.61 11.96 16.02
N THR A 432 -22.32 12.28 16.06
CA THR A 432 -21.77 13.43 16.78
C THR A 432 -21.46 14.51 15.77
N GLU A 433 -22.18 15.63 15.82
CA GLU A 433 -22.04 16.75 14.87
C GLU A 433 -22.01 16.26 13.41
N GLY A 434 -22.96 15.40 13.02
CA GLY A 434 -23.07 14.85 11.67
C GLY A 434 -22.08 13.74 11.27
N ALA A 435 -21.22 13.27 12.18
CA ALA A 435 -20.20 12.26 11.88
C ALA A 435 -20.27 11.03 12.79
N GLY A 436 -19.78 9.89 12.30
CA GLY A 436 -19.70 8.67 13.10
C GLY A 436 -19.16 7.47 12.33
N THR A 437 -19.03 6.34 13.02
CA THR A 437 -18.71 5.05 12.41
C THR A 437 -19.44 3.93 13.12
N ALA A 438 -20.01 2.99 12.36
CA ALA A 438 -20.62 1.78 12.89
C ALA A 438 -20.37 0.58 11.98
N ALA A 439 -20.48 -0.62 12.55
CA ALA A 439 -20.54 -1.85 11.78
C ALA A 439 -21.89 -1.97 11.04
N ALA A 440 -21.83 -2.39 9.79
CA ALA A 440 -23.00 -2.78 9.01
C ALA A 440 -23.34 -4.25 9.25
N ALA A 441 -24.63 -4.56 9.35
CA ALA A 441 -25.14 -5.92 9.55
C ALA A 441 -24.99 -6.80 8.29
N ALA A 442 -24.79 -6.19 7.13
CA ALA A 442 -24.60 -6.85 5.84
C ALA A 442 -23.61 -6.06 4.98
N ASN A 443 -23.20 -6.65 3.85
CA ASN A 443 -22.37 -5.94 2.86
C ASN A 443 -23.15 -4.73 2.32
N PRO A 444 -22.61 -3.50 2.43
CA PRO A 444 -23.34 -2.32 2.04
C PRO A 444 -23.54 -2.22 0.52
N GLY A 445 -22.66 -2.77 -0.34
CA GLY A 445 -22.88 -2.79 -1.79
C GLY A 445 -23.33 -1.43 -2.36
N ASP A 446 -24.51 -1.38 -2.99
CA ASP A 446 -25.13 -0.15 -3.51
C ASP A 446 -26.06 0.52 -2.49
N ALA A 447 -25.71 0.49 -1.20
CA ALA A 447 -26.55 1.03 -0.14
C ALA A 447 -26.74 2.55 -0.27
N THR A 448 -27.92 2.99 0.15
CA THR A 448 -28.27 4.40 0.31
C THR A 448 -28.22 4.77 1.79
N VAL A 449 -27.53 5.85 2.12
CA VAL A 449 -27.40 6.37 3.49
C VAL A 449 -28.18 7.66 3.63
N ARG A 450 -29.05 7.69 4.64
CA ARG A 450 -29.94 8.81 4.98
C ARG A 450 -29.51 9.43 6.30
N PHE A 451 -29.51 10.75 6.34
CA PHE A 451 -29.13 11.54 7.50
C PHE A 451 -30.36 12.28 8.03
N PHE A 452 -30.58 12.21 9.34
CA PHE A 452 -31.74 12.81 9.98
C PHE A 452 -31.33 13.79 11.08
N ASP A 453 -32.05 14.90 11.16
CA ASP A 453 -31.92 15.89 12.22
C ASP A 453 -32.57 15.40 13.54
N ARG A 454 -32.52 16.26 14.57
CA ARG A 454 -33.12 15.99 15.88
C ARG A 454 -34.65 15.88 15.87
N ALA A 455 -35.32 16.45 14.87
CA ALA A 455 -36.76 16.35 14.68
C ALA A 455 -37.16 15.08 13.89
N GLY A 456 -36.19 14.33 13.36
CA GLY A 456 -36.39 13.17 12.52
C GLY A 456 -36.62 13.52 11.04
N SER A 457 -36.35 14.76 10.63
CA SER A 457 -36.43 15.19 9.23
C SER A 457 -35.20 14.69 8.47
N LEU A 458 -35.40 14.20 7.25
CA LEU A 458 -34.30 13.85 6.34
C LEU A 458 -33.59 15.13 5.89
N VAL A 459 -32.30 15.28 6.22
CA VAL A 459 -31.48 16.44 5.86
C VAL A 459 -30.49 16.16 4.72
N ALA A 460 -30.10 14.90 4.54
CA ALA A 460 -29.29 14.48 3.40
C ALA A 460 -29.51 13.01 3.05
N GLU A 461 -29.27 12.65 1.79
CA GLU A 461 -29.26 11.28 1.30
C GLU A 461 -28.06 11.12 0.34
N SER A 462 -27.31 10.03 0.46
CA SER A 462 -26.16 9.75 -0.40
C SER A 462 -26.00 8.25 -0.64
N ALA A 463 -25.47 7.90 -1.81
CA ALA A 463 -24.89 6.58 -2.03
C ALA A 463 -23.57 6.42 -1.26
N LEU A 464 -22.99 5.22 -1.27
CA LEU A 464 -21.61 5.02 -0.80
C LEU A 464 -20.63 5.88 -1.62
N THR A 465 -19.65 6.46 -0.95
CA THR A 465 -18.54 7.15 -1.60
C THR A 465 -17.59 6.12 -2.17
N GLU A 466 -17.45 6.13 -3.50
CA GLU A 466 -16.52 5.22 -4.18
C GLU A 466 -15.07 5.54 -3.77
N PRO A 467 -14.31 4.52 -3.34
CA PRO A 467 -12.88 4.69 -3.18
C PRO A 467 -12.24 4.86 -4.56
N VAL A 468 -11.24 5.73 -4.66
CA VAL A 468 -10.37 5.78 -5.83
C VAL A 468 -9.62 4.46 -5.89
N ASN A 469 -9.80 3.72 -6.97
CA ASN A 469 -8.96 2.56 -7.25
C ASN A 469 -7.54 3.09 -7.51
N GLY A 470 -6.65 2.86 -6.54
CA GLY A 470 -5.23 3.23 -6.60
C GLY A 470 -4.40 2.28 -7.44
#